data_AF-A0A7W2AV50-F1
#
_entry.id   AF-A0A7W2AV50-F1
#
_cell.length_a   1.000
_cell.length_b   1.000
_cell.length_c   1.000
_cell.angle_alpha   90.00
_cell.angle_beta   90.00
_cell.angle_gamma   90.00
#
_symmetry.space_group_name_H-M   'P 1'
#
loop_
_entity.id
_entity.type
_entity.pdbx_description
1 polymer ?
#
loop_
_entity_poly.entity_id
_entity_poly.type
_entity_poly.pdbx_seq_one_letter_code
_entity_poly.pdbx_strand_id
1 'polypeptide(L)'
;MSEYLSRADRTQTRSFLDVELDHETGLANKIELLIMTGMKNEQGKTAKGDAAFGDGTEHVVFRYSYDLKHQKVDQFEIPRAAQKMLR
;
A
#
# COMPACT_ATOMS: atom_id res chain seq x y z
N MET A 1 13.16 -16.66 -8.22
CA MET A 1 13.02 -15.49 -7.33
C MET A 1 14.38 -14.81 -7.31
N SER A 2 14.47 -13.50 -7.60
CA SER A 2 15.78 -12.80 -7.68
C SER A 2 16.55 -12.94 -6.35
N GLU A 3 17.86 -13.19 -6.43
CA GLU A 3 18.77 -13.27 -5.28
C GLU A 3 18.63 -12.04 -4.37
N TYR A 4 18.35 -10.88 -4.96
CA TYR A 4 18.10 -9.64 -4.24
C TYR A 4 16.87 -9.72 -3.32
N LEU A 5 15.75 -10.29 -3.79
CA LEU A 5 14.52 -10.40 -2.99
C LEU A 5 14.63 -11.38 -1.82
N SER A 6 15.64 -12.27 -1.83
CA SER A 6 15.88 -13.20 -0.72
C SER A 6 16.35 -12.49 0.56
N ARG A 7 16.95 -11.30 0.41
CA ARG A 7 17.41 -10.44 1.52
C ARG A 7 16.28 -9.59 2.13
N ALA A 8 15.12 -9.51 1.48
CA ALA A 8 14.02 -8.69 1.98
C ALA A 8 13.46 -9.28 3.30
N ASP A 9 13.43 -8.47 4.34
CA ASP A 9 12.85 -8.83 5.63
C ASP A 9 11.41 -8.33 5.70
N ARG A 10 10.48 -9.23 5.37
CA ARG A 10 9.05 -8.90 5.31
C ARG A 10 8.47 -8.43 6.66
N THR A 11 9.14 -8.70 7.78
CA THR A 11 8.71 -8.21 9.10
C THR A 11 8.98 -6.72 9.29
N GLN A 12 9.87 -6.13 8.48
CA GLN A 12 10.19 -4.71 8.46
C GLN A 12 9.60 -4.08 7.19
N THR A 13 8.28 -4.04 7.13
CA THR A 13 7.54 -3.45 6.00
C THR A 13 6.74 -2.24 6.47
N ARG A 14 6.81 -1.17 5.68
CA ARG A 14 5.98 0.02 5.83
C ARG A 14 5.22 0.24 4.53
N SER A 15 3.95 0.58 4.66
CA SER A 15 3.06 0.83 3.53
C SER A 15 2.49 2.23 3.66
N PHE A 16 2.46 2.95 2.54
CA PHE A 16 1.80 4.24 2.39
C PHE A 16 0.72 4.09 1.34
N LEU A 17 -0.49 4.51 1.67
CA LEU A 17 -1.63 4.48 0.78
C LEU A 17 -2.15 5.91 0.64
N ASP A 18 -2.02 6.44 -0.57
CA ASP A 18 -2.58 7.73 -0.94
C ASP A 18 -3.77 7.50 -1.86
N VAL A 19 -4.89 8.13 -1.51
CA VAL A 19 -6.13 8.08 -2.29
C VAL A 19 -6.49 9.50 -2.68
N GLU A 20 -6.46 9.77 -3.97
CA GLU A 20 -6.90 11.05 -4.51
C GLU A 20 -8.40 10.97 -4.81
N LEU A 21 -9.15 11.95 -4.32
CA LEU A 21 -10.59 12.05 -4.51
C LEU A 21 -10.90 13.21 -5.45
N ASP A 22 -11.84 12.95 -6.35
CA ASP A 22 -12.47 13.98 -7.16
C ASP A 22 -13.30 14.93 -6.27
N HIS A 23 -13.03 16.22 -6.34
CA HIS A 23 -13.64 17.21 -5.45
C HIS A 23 -15.15 17.41 -5.67
N GLU A 24 -15.67 17.14 -6.86
CA GLU A 24 -17.09 17.34 -7.19
C GLU A 24 -17.93 16.11 -6.83
N THR A 25 -17.40 14.93 -7.11
CA THR A 25 -18.13 13.65 -6.97
C THR A 25 -17.78 12.92 -5.67
N GLY A 26 -16.66 13.25 -5.03
CA GLY A 26 -16.13 12.55 -3.86
C GLY A 26 -15.56 11.16 -4.17
N LEU A 27 -15.51 10.75 -5.44
CA LEU A 27 -15.04 9.43 -5.86
C LEU A 27 -13.52 9.41 -5.98
N ALA A 28 -12.89 8.28 -5.63
CA ALA A 28 -11.45 8.12 -5.77
C ALA A 28 -11.04 8.02 -7.23
N ASN A 29 -10.25 8.95 -7.76
CA ASN A 29 -9.78 8.91 -9.16
C ASN A 29 -8.45 8.16 -9.30
N LYS A 30 -7.64 8.11 -8.23
CA LYS A 30 -6.32 7.49 -8.22
C LYS A 30 -6.01 6.88 -6.85
N ILE A 31 -5.34 5.73 -6.88
CA ILE A 31 -4.76 5.11 -5.69
C ILE A 31 -3.27 4.88 -5.93
N GLU A 32 -2.44 5.38 -5.02
CA GLU A 32 -1.02 5.07 -4.98
C GLU A 32 -0.70 4.25 -3.72
N LEU A 33 -0.08 3.09 -3.91
CA LEU A 33 0.39 2.24 -2.83
C LEU A 33 1.90 2.09 -2.94
N LEU A 34 2.61 2.61 -1.95
CA LEU A 34 4.05 2.44 -1.79
C LEU A 34 4.31 1.43 -0.68
N ILE A 35 4.98 0.33 -1.01
CA ILE A 35 5.42 -0.67 -0.03
C ILE A 35 6.95 -0.62 0.02
N MET A 36 7.47 -0.31 1.20
CA MET A 36 8.91 -0.33 1.48
C MET A 36 9.20 -1.50 2.41
N THR A 37 10.15 -2.35 2.04
CA THR A 37 10.60 -3.46 2.87
C THR A 37 12.10 -3.34 3.09
N GLY A 38 12.52 -3.35 4.37
CA GLY A 38 13.92 -3.29 4.76
C GLY A 38 14.70 -4.52 4.28
N MET A 39 15.97 -4.31 3.93
CA MET A 39 16.86 -5.37 3.44
C MET A 39 17.82 -5.83 4.55
N LYS A 40 18.06 -7.13 4.61
CA LYS A 40 19.12 -7.69 5.44
C LYS A 40 20.49 -7.26 4.90
N ASN A 41 21.38 -6.86 5.80
CA ASN A 41 22.78 -6.62 5.48
C ASN A 41 23.54 -7.94 5.22
N GLU A 42 24.85 -7.84 4.94
CA GLU A 42 25.71 -9.01 4.67
C GLU A 42 25.80 -10.00 5.85
N GLN A 43 25.53 -9.54 7.08
CA GLN A 43 25.48 -10.37 8.28
C GLN A 43 24.08 -10.99 8.52
N GLY A 44 23.14 -10.79 7.59
CA GLY A 44 21.77 -11.30 7.69
C GLY A 44 20.87 -10.53 8.66
N LYS A 45 21.28 -9.35 9.14
CA LYS A 45 20.52 -8.54 10.10
C LYS A 45 19.81 -7.37 9.41
N THR A 46 18.66 -6.99 9.94
CA THR A 46 17.89 -5.82 9.51
C THR A 46 17.78 -4.84 10.68
N ALA A 47 17.87 -3.54 10.40
CA ALA A 47 17.45 -2.53 11.37
C ALA A 47 15.94 -2.69 11.67
N LYS A 48 15.48 -2.20 12.84
CA LYS A 48 14.12 -2.45 13.33
C LYS A 48 13.33 -1.16 13.50
N GLY A 49 12.02 -1.24 13.28
CA GLY A 49 11.12 -0.11 13.49
C GLY A 49 11.49 1.06 12.59
N ASP A 50 11.49 2.28 13.12
CA ASP A 50 11.82 3.48 12.33
C ASP A 50 13.25 3.47 11.78
N ALA A 51 14.20 2.87 12.51
CA ALA A 51 15.58 2.74 12.03
C ALA A 51 15.68 1.85 10.79
N ALA A 52 14.72 0.95 10.58
CA ALA A 52 14.64 0.16 9.35
C ALA A 52 14.39 1.02 8.12
N PHE A 53 13.91 2.26 8.26
CA PHE A 53 13.54 3.19 7.19
C PHE A 53 14.27 4.54 7.27
N GLY A 54 15.37 4.58 8.03
CA GLY A 54 16.23 5.76 8.13
C GLY A 54 17.29 5.82 7.03
N ASP A 55 17.97 6.96 6.97
CA ASP A 55 19.03 7.22 5.99
C ASP A 55 20.14 6.16 6.05
N GLY A 56 20.63 5.76 4.86
CA GLY A 56 21.70 4.76 4.73
C GLY A 56 21.26 3.30 4.87
N THR A 57 19.95 3.03 5.04
CA THR A 57 19.40 1.66 5.04
C THR A 57 18.87 1.30 3.66
N GLU A 58 19.18 0.09 3.18
CA GLU A 58 18.67 -0.40 1.90
C GLU A 58 17.22 -0.91 2.01
N HIS A 59 16.42 -0.61 0.98
CA HIS A 59 15.05 -1.10 0.84
C HIS A 59 14.81 -1.70 -0.54
N VAL A 60 13.90 -2.66 -0.58
CA VAL A 60 13.13 -2.90 -1.80
C VAL A 60 11.85 -2.09 -1.74
N VAL A 61 11.52 -1.43 -2.85
CA VAL A 61 10.35 -0.57 -2.96
C VAL A 61 9.46 -1.09 -4.08
N PHE A 62 8.18 -1.31 -3.75
CA PHE A 62 7.14 -1.60 -4.71
C PHE A 62 6.19 -0.41 -4.78
N ARG A 63 6.05 0.18 -5.96
CA ARG A 63 5.09 1.25 -6.21
C ARG A 63 4.00 0.72 -7.11
N TYR A 64 2.78 0.76 -6.63
CA TYR A 64 1.58 0.47 -7.41
C TYR A 64 0.82 1.78 -7.62
N SER A 65 0.40 2.03 -8.86
CA SER A 65 -0.43 3.17 -9.22
C SER A 65 -1.63 2.65 -9.98
N TYR A 66 -2.81 3.00 -9.52
CA TYR A 66 -4.08 2.60 -10.12
C TYR A 66 -4.85 3.85 -10.52
N ASP A 67 -5.20 3.94 -11.80
CA ASP A 67 -6.15 4.92 -12.31
C ASP A 67 -7.54 4.30 -12.29
N LEU A 68 -8.47 4.94 -11.57
CA LEU A 68 -9.81 4.41 -11.37
C LEU A 68 -10.78 5.04 -12.36
N LYS A 69 -11.42 4.20 -13.17
CA LYS A 69 -12.52 4.60 -14.04
C LYS A 69 -13.84 4.21 -13.39
N HIS A 70 -14.69 5.19 -13.16
CA HIS A 70 -16.02 4.98 -12.60
C HIS A 70 -17.06 4.87 -13.69
N GLN A 71 -18.02 3.97 -13.48
CA GLN A 71 -19.24 3.90 -14.26
C GLN A 71 -20.42 4.10 -13.31
N LYS A 72 -21.40 4.89 -13.73
CA LYS A 72 -22.68 4.95 -13.01
C LYS A 72 -23.31 3.55 -13.07
N VAL A 73 -23.53 2.96 -11.90
CA VAL A 73 -24.36 1.77 -11.76
C VAL A 73 -25.79 2.23 -11.50
N ASP A 74 -26.76 1.47 -12.01
CA ASP A 74 -28.17 1.70 -11.68
C ASP A 74 -28.37 1.60 -10.17
N GLN A 75 -29.39 2.31 -9.66
CA GLN A 75 -29.77 2.20 -8.26
C GLN A 75 -29.98 0.73 -7.91
N PHE A 76 -29.22 0.24 -6.93
CA PHE A 76 -29.41 -1.08 -6.37
C PHE A 76 -29.75 -0.95 -4.89
N GLU A 77 -30.64 -1.81 -4.42
CA GLU A 77 -30.91 -1.90 -2.99
C GLU A 77 -29.71 -2.55 -2.29
N ILE A 78 -29.03 -1.80 -1.42
CA ILE A 78 -27.99 -2.37 -0.56
C ILE A 78 -28.63 -3.45 0.32
N PRO A 79 -28.14 -4.70 0.32
CA PRO A 79 -28.71 -5.74 1.17
C PRO A 79 -28.76 -5.32 2.64
N ARG A 80 -29.87 -5.63 3.34
CA ARG A 80 -30.07 -5.25 4.76
C ARG A 80 -28.92 -5.63 5.67
N ALA A 81 -28.21 -6.72 5.38
CA ALA A 81 -27.03 -7.15 6.13
C ALA A 81 -25.86 -6.17 5.99
N ALA A 82 -25.60 -5.66 4.77
CA ALA A 82 -24.53 -4.70 4.49
C ALA A 82 -24.87 -3.29 5.01
N GLN A 83 -26.16 -2.90 4.99
CA GLN A 83 -26.60 -1.61 5.55
C GLN A 83 -26.22 -1.43 7.03
N LYS A 84 -26.13 -2.53 7.81
CA LYS A 84 -25.72 -2.46 9.22
C LYS A 84 -24.23 -2.10 9.41
N MET A 85 -23.40 -2.30 8.39
CA MET A 85 -21.95 -2.03 8.43
C MET A 85 -21.60 -0.59 8.01
N LEU A 86 -22.58 0.14 7.46
CA LEU A 86 -22.42 1.53 6.99
C LEU A 86 -22.85 2.57 8.04
N ARG A 87 -23.16 2.14 9.27
CA ARG A 87 -23.53 2.99 10.40
C ARG A 87 -22.37 3.15 11.37
#